data_AF-A0A956DP45-F1
#
_entry.id   AF-A0A956DP45-F1
#
_cell.length_a   1.000
_cell.length_b   1.000
_cell.length_c   1.000
_cell.angle_alpha   90.00
_cell.angle_beta   90.00
_cell.angle_gamma   90.00
#
_symmetry.space_group_name_H-M   'P 1'
#
loop_
_entity.id
_entity.type
_entity.pdbx_description
1 polymer ?
#
loop_
_entity_poly.entity_id
_entity_poly.type
_entity_poly.pdbx_seq_one_letter_code
_entity_poly.pdbx_strand_id
1 'polypeptide(L)'
;LAVGPGGSSLLLGTYENVLTLEDTILTATAARHAYAAKLSPSGGLVWLWSLAGSVSEGGDLWVGADDQVLLGQIFRGSVTAGANGWSTNGSDDALLVRLAP
;
A
#
# COMPACT_ATOMS: atom_id res chain seq x y z
N LEU A 1 -6.26 8.01 4.26
CA LEU A 1 -7.34 7.22 4.92
C LEU A 1 -8.60 7.41 4.11
N ALA A 2 -9.30 6.32 3.82
CA ALA A 2 -10.60 6.32 3.14
C ALA A 2 -11.59 5.40 3.88
N VAL A 3 -12.88 5.58 3.64
CA VAL A 3 -13.94 4.70 4.15
C VAL A 3 -14.47 3.86 2.98
N GLY A 4 -14.40 2.55 3.11
CA GLY A 4 -14.91 1.61 2.14
C GLY A 4 -16.36 1.18 2.42
N PRO A 5 -16.91 0.32 1.55
CA PRO A 5 -18.24 -0.24 1.75
C PRO A 5 -18.40 -0.89 3.13
N GLY A 6 -19.60 -0.79 3.68
CA GLY A 6 -19.94 -1.36 4.99
C GLY A 6 -19.26 -0.70 6.19
N GLY A 7 -18.61 0.46 6.02
CA GLY A 7 -17.92 1.17 7.10
C GLY A 7 -16.50 0.67 7.37
N SER A 8 -15.91 -0.09 6.44
CA SER A 8 -14.51 -0.49 6.53
C SER A 8 -13.58 0.73 6.39
N SER A 9 -12.41 0.67 7.01
CA SER A 9 -11.40 1.73 6.91
C SER A 9 -10.23 1.27 6.05
N LEU A 10 -9.79 2.12 5.13
CA LEU A 10 -8.63 1.85 4.28
C LEU A 10 -7.50 2.83 4.57
N LEU A 11 -6.36 2.26 4.93
CA LEU A 11 -5.15 2.98 5.28
C LEU A 11 -4.17 2.88 4.11
N LEU A 12 -3.51 3.99 3.83
CA LEU A 12 -2.31 4.06 3.00
C LEU A 12 -1.29 4.87 3.77
N GLY A 13 -0.07 4.37 3.81
CA GLY A 13 1.03 5.06 4.43
C GLY A 13 2.35 4.45 4.02
N THR A 14 3.41 4.94 4.64
CA THR A 14 4.78 4.46 4.43
C THR A 14 5.39 3.94 5.71
N TYR A 15 6.38 3.06 5.59
CA TYR A 15 7.15 2.53 6.71
C TYR A 15 8.63 2.34 6.32
N GLU A 16 9.54 2.62 7.27
CA GLU A 16 10.99 2.66 7.01
C GLU A 16 11.79 1.58 7.76
N ASN A 17 11.19 0.92 8.76
CA ASN A 17 11.85 -0.15 9.51
C ASN A 17 10.90 -1.33 9.71
N VAL A 18 9.98 -1.19 10.66
CA VAL A 18 8.95 -2.21 10.93
C VAL A 18 7.59 -1.53 10.96
N LEU A 19 6.63 -2.13 10.27
CA LEU A 19 5.21 -1.88 10.48
C LEU A 19 4.61 -3.11 11.14
N THR A 20 4.11 -2.94 12.36
CA THR A 20 3.32 -3.95 13.04
C THR A 20 1.86 -3.53 13.00
N LEU A 21 0.99 -4.39 12.48
CA LEU A 21 -0.44 -4.22 12.50
C LEU A 21 -1.09 -5.53 12.97
N GLU A 22 -1.66 -5.48 14.17
CA GLU A 22 -2.04 -6.69 14.92
C GLU A 22 -0.87 -7.68 15.02
N ASP A 23 -1.08 -8.94 14.63
CA ASP A 23 -0.05 -9.98 14.64
C ASP A 23 0.78 -10.01 13.34
N THR A 24 0.52 -9.12 12.38
CA THR A 24 1.25 -9.06 11.12
C THR A 24 2.40 -8.05 11.20
N ILE A 25 3.60 -8.51 10.83
CA ILE A 25 4.83 -7.70 10.83
C ILE A 25 5.35 -7.58 9.41
N LEU A 26 5.50 -6.34 8.93
CA LEU A 26 6.24 -6.03 7.71
C LEU A 26 7.57 -5.39 8.07
N THR A 27 8.65 -5.88 7.48
CA THR A 27 10.00 -5.31 7.65
C THR A 27 10.44 -4.69 6.34
N ALA A 28 10.93 -3.44 6.40
CA ALA A 28 11.44 -2.75 5.24
C ALA A 28 12.88 -3.20 4.92
N THR A 29 13.17 -3.40 3.64
CA THR A 29 14.51 -3.71 3.13
C THR A 29 15.20 -2.51 2.48
N ALA A 30 14.48 -1.40 2.31
CA ALA A 30 14.99 -0.15 1.76
C ALA A 30 14.58 1.01 2.66
N ALA A 31 15.00 2.24 2.31
CA ALA A 31 14.78 3.43 3.11
C ALA A 31 13.31 3.67 3.46
N ARG A 32 12.36 3.38 2.54
CA ARG A 32 10.93 3.62 2.77
C ARG A 32 10.05 2.83 1.81
N HIS A 33 9.16 2.00 2.34
CA HIS A 33 8.14 1.23 1.61
C HIS A 33 6.75 1.84 1.79
N ALA A 34 5.82 1.52 0.89
CA ALA A 34 4.41 1.83 1.07
C ALA A 34 3.63 0.60 1.55
N TYR A 35 2.57 0.83 2.30
CA TYR A 35 1.60 -0.21 2.65
C TYR A 35 0.18 0.29 2.40
N ALA A 36 -0.71 -0.65 2.13
CA ALA A 36 -2.14 -0.43 2.22
C ALA A 36 -2.73 -1.46 3.18
N ALA A 37 -3.73 -1.06 3.97
CA ALA A 37 -4.43 -1.99 4.85
C ALA A 37 -5.93 -1.71 4.82
N LYS A 38 -6.73 -2.77 4.93
CA LYS A 38 -8.16 -2.67 5.20
C LYS A 38 -8.46 -3.17 6.58
N LEU A 39 -9.20 -2.37 7.33
CA LEU A 39 -9.74 -2.70 8.63
C LEU A 39 -11.26 -2.87 8.53
N SER A 40 -11.80 -3.81 9.30
CA SER A 40 -13.23 -3.98 9.50
C SER A 40 -13.81 -2.77 10.23
N PRO A 41 -15.14 -2.59 10.26
CA PRO A 41 -15.77 -1.51 11.02
C PRO A 41 -15.47 -1.55 12.53
N SER A 42 -15.10 -2.73 13.06
CA SER A 42 -14.68 -2.90 14.45
C SER A 42 -13.18 -2.66 14.67
N GLY A 43 -12.44 -2.30 13.62
CA GLY A 43 -11.01 -2.03 13.65
C GLY A 43 -10.11 -3.26 13.43
N GLY A 44 -10.67 -4.44 13.17
CA GLY A 44 -9.90 -5.67 12.96
C GLY A 44 -9.26 -5.73 11.57
N LEU A 45 -8.04 -6.24 11.45
CA LEU A 45 -7.33 -6.34 10.17
C LEU A 45 -8.02 -7.33 9.23
N VAL A 46 -8.40 -6.87 8.03
CA VAL A 46 -8.95 -7.71 6.96
C VAL A 46 -7.84 -8.17 6.03
N TRP A 47 -7.01 -7.23 5.57
CA TRP A 47 -5.81 -7.52 4.79
C TRP A 47 -4.77 -6.42 4.96
N LEU A 48 -3.51 -6.81 4.77
CA LEU A 48 -2.35 -5.93 4.72
C LEU A 48 -1.57 -6.22 3.44
N TRP A 49 -1.27 -5.17 2.70
CA TRP A 49 -0.54 -5.22 1.44
C TRP A 49 0.68 -4.30 1.52
N SER A 50 1.78 -4.70 0.88
CA SER A 50 3.04 -3.95 0.87
C SER A 50 3.57 -3.75 -0.54
N LEU A 51 4.07 -2.54 -0.80
CA LEU A 51 4.92 -2.21 -1.93
C LEU A 51 6.36 -2.02 -1.41
N ALA A 52 7.15 -3.07 -1.53
CA ALA A 52 8.55 -3.07 -1.15
C ALA A 52 9.40 -2.38 -2.23
N GLY A 53 10.31 -1.50 -1.81
CA GLY A 53 11.15 -0.66 -2.67
C GLY A 53 11.11 0.80 -2.22
N SER A 54 11.79 1.70 -2.91
CA SER A 54 11.90 3.10 -2.48
C SER A 54 10.74 3.93 -3.03
N VAL A 55 9.79 4.29 -2.16
CA VAL A 55 8.66 5.16 -2.52
C VAL A 55 8.86 6.59 -2.01
N SER A 56 8.27 7.55 -2.73
CA SER A 56 8.18 8.94 -2.29
C SER A 56 7.13 9.11 -1.19
N GLU A 57 7.14 10.26 -0.53
CA GLU A 57 6.03 10.65 0.33
C GLU A 57 4.83 11.03 -0.51
N GLY A 58 3.64 10.78 0.04
CA GLY A 58 2.40 11.10 -0.64
C GLY A 58 1.93 9.95 -1.52
N GLY A 59 0.64 9.71 -1.46
CA GLY A 59 -0.04 8.59 -2.07
C GLY A 59 -1.52 8.74 -1.94
N ASP A 60 -2.24 8.10 -2.86
CA ASP A 60 -3.69 8.15 -2.80
C ASP A 60 -4.32 6.78 -2.99
N LEU A 61 -5.48 6.63 -2.36
CA LEU A 61 -6.36 5.50 -2.53
C LEU A 61 -7.68 5.99 -3.10
N TRP A 62 -8.14 5.30 -4.13
CA TRP A 62 -9.53 5.38 -4.54
C TRP A 62 -10.25 4.10 -4.16
N VAL A 63 -11.45 4.25 -3.61
CA VAL A 63 -12.32 3.13 -3.23
C VAL A 63 -13.60 3.21 -4.05
N GLY A 64 -13.84 2.17 -4.83
CA GLY A 64 -14.96 2.04 -5.74
C GLY A 64 -16.11 1.21 -5.19
N ALA A 65 -17.07 0.93 -6.07
CA ALA A 65 -18.07 -0.10 -5.85
C ALA A 65 -17.41 -1.48 -5.69
N ASP A 66 -18.13 -2.40 -5.06
CA ASP A 66 -17.71 -3.80 -4.87
C ASP A 66 -16.32 -3.95 -4.24
N ASP A 67 -15.97 -3.02 -3.35
CA ASP A 67 -14.70 -3.03 -2.61
C ASP A 67 -13.45 -2.93 -3.50
N GLN A 68 -13.60 -2.39 -4.72
CA GLN A 68 -12.45 -2.13 -5.58
C GLN A 68 -11.55 -1.04 -4.98
N VAL A 69 -10.25 -1.32 -4.91
CA VAL A 69 -9.27 -0.35 -4.42
C VAL A 69 -8.20 -0.10 -5.48
N LEU A 70 -8.00 1.17 -5.81
CA LEU A 70 -6.86 1.61 -6.62
C LEU A 70 -5.90 2.38 -5.73
N LEU A 71 -4.60 2.12 -5.90
CA LEU A 71 -3.51 2.79 -5.20
C LEU A 71 -2.62 3.49 -6.20
N GLY A 72 -2.38 4.78 -5.97
CA GLY A 72 -1.38 5.58 -6.69
C GLY A 72 -0.13 5.81 -5.84
N GLN A 73 1.04 5.63 -6.44
CA GLN A 73 2.34 5.93 -5.82
C GLN A 73 3.36 6.49 -6.79
N ILE A 74 4.27 7.32 -6.27
CA ILE A 74 5.51 7.68 -6.95
C ILE A 74 6.63 6.84 -6.34
N PHE A 75 7.46 6.23 -7.18
CA PHE A 75 8.56 5.39 -6.75
C PHE A 75 9.86 5.69 -7.50
N ARG A 76 10.98 5.28 -6.90
CA ARG A 76 12.33 5.40 -7.46
C ARG A 76 12.99 4.03 -7.56
N GLY A 77 13.76 3.82 -8.62
CA GLY A 77 14.47 2.56 -8.84
C GLY A 77 13.49 1.42 -9.10
N SER A 78 13.41 0.45 -8.19
CA SER A 78 12.50 -0.69 -8.35
C SER A 78 11.58 -0.86 -7.14
N VAL A 79 10.32 -1.21 -7.41
CA VAL A 79 9.34 -1.61 -6.40
C VAL A 79 8.72 -2.96 -6.75
N THR A 80 8.29 -3.68 -5.73
CA THR A 80 7.72 -5.03 -5.84
C THR A 80 6.53 -5.20 -4.91
N ALA A 81 5.55 -5.97 -5.36
CA ALA A 81 4.40 -6.38 -4.57
C ALA A 81 4.14 -7.87 -4.83
N GLY A 82 4.57 -8.71 -3.89
CA GLY A 82 4.59 -10.15 -4.10
C GLY A 82 5.50 -10.54 -5.27
N ALA A 83 4.93 -11.23 -6.27
CA ALA A 83 5.66 -11.63 -7.48
C ALA A 83 5.73 -10.55 -8.57
N ASN A 84 4.99 -9.45 -8.40
CA ASN A 84 4.99 -8.35 -9.38
C ASN A 84 6.12 -7.38 -9.08
N GLY A 85 6.77 -6.86 -10.13
CA GLY A 85 7.85 -5.90 -10.02
C GLY A 85 7.77 -4.82 -11.10
N TRP A 86 8.17 -3.61 -10.73
CA TRP A 86 8.22 -2.45 -11.61
C TRP A 86 9.52 -1.71 -11.40
N SER A 87 10.12 -1.23 -12.48
CA SER A 87 11.36 -0.47 -12.45
C SER A 87 11.17 0.84 -13.20
N THR A 88 11.77 1.90 -12.69
CA THR A 88 11.77 3.19 -13.37
C THR A 88 12.67 3.16 -14.59
N ASN A 89 12.43 4.07 -15.54
CA ASN A 89 13.41 4.42 -16.59
C ASN A 89 13.89 5.86 -16.42
N GLY A 90 14.49 6.12 -15.25
CA GLY A 90 14.89 7.47 -14.82
C GLY A 90 14.85 7.59 -13.31
N SER A 91 14.57 8.80 -12.81
CA SER A 91 14.52 9.08 -11.38
C SER A 91 13.24 8.52 -10.74
N ASP A 92 12.10 9.12 -11.08
CA ASP A 92 10.81 8.90 -10.41
C ASP A 92 9.78 8.53 -11.48
N ASP A 93 9.04 7.44 -11.27
CA ASP A 93 7.87 7.09 -12.09
C ASP A 93 6.63 6.93 -11.22
N ALA A 94 5.46 7.04 -11.85
CA ALA A 94 4.17 6.80 -11.22
C ALA A 94 3.72 5.35 -11.42
N LEU A 95 3.16 4.77 -10.37
CA LEU A 95 2.55 3.45 -10.36
C LEU A 95 1.08 3.58 -9.95
N LEU A 96 0.20 2.96 -10.73
CA LEU A 96 -1.21 2.76 -10.39
C LEU A 96 -1.47 1.26 -10.31
N VAL A 97 -1.90 0.77 -9.15
CA VAL A 97 -2.18 -0.66 -8.93
C VAL A 97 -3.61 -0.82 -8.46
N ARG A 98 -4.33 -1.79 -9.04
CA ARG A 98 -5.56 -2.30 -8.45
C ARG A 98 -5.20 -3.35 -7.41
N LEU A 99 -5.61 -3.15 -6.16
CA LEU A 99 -5.47 -4.14 -5.12
C LEU A 99 -6.61 -5.16 -5.32
N ALA A 100 -6.25 -6.41 -5.59
CA ALA A 100 -7.16 -7.55 -5.58
C ALA A 100 -6.77 -8.41 -4.36
N PRO A 101 -7.34 -8.13 -3.18
CA PRO A 101 -7.16 -8.98 -2.00
C PRO A 101 -7.86 -10.33 -2.15
#